data_AF-A0A660QQM6-F1
#
_entry.id   AF-A0A660QQM6-F1
#
_cell.length_a   1.000
_cell.length_b   1.000
_cell.length_c   1.000
_cell.angle_alpha   90.00
_cell.angle_beta   90.00
_cell.angle_gamma   90.00
#
_symmetry.space_group_name_H-M   'P 1'
#
loop_
_entity.id
_entity.type
_entity.pdbx_description
1 polymer ?
#
loop_
_entity_poly.entity_id
_entity_poly.type
_entity_poly.pdbx_seq_one_letter_code
_entity_poly.pdbx_strand_id
1 'polypeptide(L)'
;MKRICFLLIILFSLNIYGFEVFFGNIHAHTSHSDGQETPQIAYNHAKCYVDVQGITDHAYYFTQLVNGNDKLLLTKRAAIDSTKDGSFVALWGFEWTGGVGHINVYGTNDWTSRNESSLQDLYEWIVSHKALAQFNHPISKFGTFYDFEYDPRADEFINLCEVGNGNWAIGDTISDEMISNYTLALNRGWHLGATANQDNHAANWGSANDTRTAILAEKLTYDSIVAALMDRHTYATEDRNALLNFTGNGQLMGSILYDATRVELLINLTDLQDPFQDVQVVSQSGVVAKFEANSDLFSKRIAVTVPDGYEWYYVLARQRDGDTLVSSPIWVQDSLAVYAHSLKVSENPSEKAVNVSFHLVNLNSEKVKVNVRIQLETTWKDVAIELGGYGKRTISTSFKEFKSGENHVKIFVNERLIQSTVHQVSYLEGPTVLVDVSHENSFQDVWTTIANDVPMKLQFNKKFFKTVPTADIVILPLPAEKGFNELKELMPFEISNLVSYVKNGGKIVIIPGDDKDHIQTYNDLLDHLGLGELVVENDKIVLRYDKDGRYKENVVFLPFQDAANLTESLLELLRGELP
;
A
#
# COMPACT_ATOMS: atom_id res chain seq x y z
N MET A 1 46.42 -12.97 44.63
CA MET A 1 45.14 -13.24 43.95
C MET A 1 44.84 -12.10 42.99
N LYS A 2 45.22 -12.24 41.71
CA LYS A 2 44.78 -11.35 40.63
C LYS A 2 44.02 -12.25 39.65
N ARG A 3 42.70 -12.15 39.63
CA ARG A 3 41.86 -12.83 38.64
C ARG A 3 42.02 -12.06 37.33
N ILE A 4 42.76 -12.65 36.39
CA ILE A 4 42.77 -12.23 35.00
C ILE A 4 41.43 -12.69 34.43
N CYS A 5 40.51 -11.74 34.24
CA CYS A 5 39.32 -11.98 33.41
C CYS A 5 39.80 -12.02 31.96
N PHE A 6 39.88 -13.22 31.39
CA PHE A 6 39.91 -13.37 29.94
C PHE A 6 38.51 -12.97 29.43
N LEU A 7 38.40 -11.77 28.87
CA LEU A 7 37.28 -11.39 28.03
C LEU A 7 37.45 -12.14 26.71
N LEU A 8 36.74 -13.25 26.54
CA LEU A 8 36.66 -13.94 25.26
C LEU A 8 35.71 -13.10 24.37
N ILE A 9 36.27 -12.16 23.60
CA ILE A 9 35.52 -11.50 22.53
C ILE A 9 35.36 -12.56 21.43
N ILE A 10 34.23 -13.26 21.42
CA ILE A 10 33.81 -14.02 20.25
C ILE A 10 33.38 -12.95 19.24
N LEU A 11 34.27 -12.62 18.31
CA LEU A 11 33.90 -11.99 17.05
C LEU A 11 32.95 -12.96 16.34
N PHE A 12 31.65 -12.85 16.59
CA PHE A 12 30.64 -13.35 15.68
C PHE A 12 30.72 -12.45 14.44
N SER A 13 31.63 -12.77 13.52
CA SER A 13 31.44 -12.34 12.15
C SER A 13 30.15 -13.00 11.68
N LEU A 14 29.14 -12.20 11.35
CA LEU A 14 27.98 -12.63 10.56
C LEU A 14 28.42 -12.93 9.13
N ASN A 15 29.42 -13.79 8.98
CA ASN A 15 29.71 -14.45 7.72
C ASN A 15 28.59 -15.46 7.52
N ILE A 16 27.58 -15.06 6.76
CA ILE A 16 26.86 -16.02 5.93
C ILE A 16 27.94 -16.62 5.05
N TYR A 17 28.16 -17.93 5.08
CA TYR A 17 29.27 -18.56 4.36
C TYR A 17 29.44 -17.97 2.95
N GLY A 18 30.47 -17.13 2.77
CA GLY A 18 30.80 -16.52 1.48
C GLY A 18 30.27 -15.11 1.17
N PHE A 19 29.53 -14.42 2.07
CA PHE A 19 29.02 -13.05 1.82
C PHE A 19 29.47 -12.04 2.89
N GLU A 20 29.76 -10.82 2.44
CA GLU A 20 30.05 -9.63 3.25
C GLU A 20 29.00 -8.53 2.98
N VAL A 21 28.82 -7.61 3.93
CA VAL A 21 27.91 -6.46 3.77
C VAL A 21 28.72 -5.25 3.30
N PHE A 22 28.30 -4.65 2.19
CA PHE A 22 28.84 -3.39 1.67
C PHE A 22 27.76 -2.32 1.70
N PHE A 23 28.08 -1.15 2.25
CA PHE A 23 27.12 -0.06 2.40
C PHE A 23 27.18 0.88 1.20
N GLY A 24 26.05 1.10 0.56
CA GLY A 24 25.93 1.86 -0.67
C GLY A 24 24.94 3.02 -0.61
N ASN A 25 25.14 3.98 -1.51
CA ASN A 25 24.18 4.99 -1.91
C ASN A 25 24.03 4.92 -3.44
N ILE A 26 22.97 4.29 -3.93
CA ILE A 26 22.82 3.94 -5.35
C ILE A 26 21.84 4.84 -6.11
N HIS A 27 21.42 5.96 -5.52
CA HIS A 27 20.57 6.98 -6.15
C HIS A 27 21.11 8.37 -5.82
N ALA A 28 21.63 9.08 -6.82
CA ALA A 28 22.22 10.41 -6.65
C ALA A 28 22.41 11.16 -7.97
N HIS A 29 22.44 12.49 -7.87
CA HIS A 29 22.46 13.44 -8.98
C HIS A 29 23.74 14.27 -8.96
N THR A 30 24.11 14.79 -10.14
CA THR A 30 25.30 15.62 -10.37
C THR A 30 24.93 16.79 -11.28
N SER A 31 25.92 17.59 -11.71
CA SER A 31 25.74 18.63 -12.71
C SER A 31 25.36 18.11 -14.11
N HIS A 32 25.25 16.79 -14.30
CA HIS A 32 24.72 16.22 -15.55
C HIS A 32 23.18 16.32 -15.61
N SER A 33 22.52 16.50 -14.47
CA SER A 33 21.11 16.89 -14.38
C SER A 33 20.94 18.17 -13.54
N ASP A 34 20.33 18.07 -12.38
CA ASP A 34 19.98 19.17 -11.47
C ASP A 34 20.71 19.07 -10.11
N GLY A 35 21.69 18.18 -10.00
CA GLY A 35 22.64 18.13 -8.89
C GLY A 35 23.83 19.09 -9.05
N GLN A 36 24.81 18.93 -8.18
CA GLN A 36 26.03 19.74 -8.13
C GLN A 36 27.27 18.96 -8.57
N GLU A 37 28.29 19.67 -9.04
CA GLU A 37 29.61 19.13 -9.43
C GLU A 37 29.59 17.97 -10.43
N THR A 38 30.76 17.54 -10.90
CA THR A 38 30.86 16.45 -11.89
C THR A 38 30.75 15.06 -11.25
N PRO A 39 30.36 14.01 -12.00
CA PRO A 39 30.35 12.63 -11.50
C PRO A 39 31.71 12.20 -10.95
N GLN A 40 32.80 12.66 -11.56
CA GLN A 40 34.15 12.37 -11.07
C GLN A 40 34.41 12.94 -9.67
N ILE A 41 33.89 14.14 -9.38
CA ILE A 41 33.97 14.74 -8.04
C ILE A 41 33.06 13.95 -7.08
N ALA A 42 31.85 13.60 -7.50
CA ALA A 42 30.92 12.84 -6.70
C ALA A 42 31.49 11.48 -6.23
N TYR A 43 32.03 10.68 -7.15
CA TYR A 43 32.68 9.40 -6.78
C TYR A 43 33.91 9.60 -5.89
N ASN A 44 34.71 10.64 -6.15
CA ASN A 44 35.88 10.94 -5.32
C ASN A 44 35.52 11.36 -3.90
N HIS A 45 34.36 12.00 -3.70
CA HIS A 45 33.83 12.32 -2.39
C HIS A 45 33.27 11.08 -1.69
N ALA A 46 32.37 10.36 -2.37
CA ALA A 46 31.61 9.25 -1.81
C ALA A 46 32.48 8.09 -1.29
N LYS A 47 33.64 7.82 -1.91
CA LYS A 47 34.56 6.75 -1.48
C LYS A 47 35.11 6.89 -0.04
N CYS A 48 34.89 8.04 0.60
CA CYS A 48 35.24 8.27 2.00
C CYS A 48 34.12 7.88 2.98
N TYR A 49 32.92 7.56 2.46
CA TYR A 49 31.69 7.43 3.26
C TYR A 49 30.89 6.16 2.96
N VAL A 50 31.03 5.59 1.77
CA VAL A 50 30.33 4.39 1.30
C VAL A 50 31.27 3.49 0.50
N ASP A 51 30.97 2.19 0.49
CA ASP A 51 31.65 1.18 -0.32
C ASP A 51 31.19 1.24 -1.79
N VAL A 52 29.92 1.59 -2.00
CA VAL A 52 29.27 1.64 -3.32
C VAL A 52 28.57 2.98 -3.53
N GLN A 53 28.84 3.66 -4.65
CA GLN A 53 28.12 4.87 -5.04
C GLN A 53 27.55 4.73 -6.45
N GLY A 54 26.25 4.95 -6.61
CA GLY A 54 25.57 5.09 -7.89
C GLY A 54 25.35 6.54 -8.27
N ILE A 55 25.53 6.89 -9.54
CA ILE A 55 25.10 8.17 -10.10
C ILE A 55 24.07 7.91 -11.18
N THR A 56 22.89 8.50 -11.03
CA THR A 56 21.68 8.24 -11.80
C THR A 56 21.01 9.56 -12.17
N ASP A 57 21.77 10.47 -12.77
CA ASP A 57 21.24 11.76 -13.22
C ASP A 57 19.97 11.60 -14.07
N HIS A 58 19.05 12.54 -13.93
CA HIS A 58 17.78 12.55 -14.65
C HIS A 58 17.97 12.49 -16.18
N ALA A 59 17.48 11.43 -16.82
CA ALA A 59 17.78 11.09 -18.22
C ALA A 59 17.35 12.17 -19.23
N TYR A 60 16.27 12.91 -18.94
CA TYR A 60 15.78 13.95 -19.86
C TYR A 60 16.78 15.10 -20.07
N TYR A 61 17.76 15.28 -19.17
CA TYR A 61 18.86 16.24 -19.34
C TYR A 61 19.96 15.74 -20.29
N PHE A 62 19.97 14.45 -20.65
CA PHE A 62 21.03 13.86 -21.48
C PHE A 62 20.90 14.22 -22.96
N THR A 63 19.75 14.75 -23.37
CA THR A 63 19.57 15.44 -24.66
C THR A 63 20.58 16.59 -24.85
N GLN A 64 21.07 17.18 -23.75
CA GLN A 64 22.13 18.18 -23.77
C GLN A 64 23.50 17.52 -23.62
N LEU A 65 24.38 17.76 -24.59
CA LEU A 65 25.75 17.24 -24.57
C LEU A 65 26.68 18.10 -23.73
N VAL A 66 27.67 17.48 -23.10
CA VAL A 66 28.79 18.18 -22.42
C VAL A 66 30.01 18.12 -23.32
N ASN A 67 30.40 19.28 -23.87
CA ASN A 67 31.49 19.38 -24.85
C ASN A 67 31.33 18.41 -26.04
N GLY A 68 30.09 18.20 -26.50
CA GLY A 68 29.76 17.29 -27.59
C GLY A 68 29.69 15.80 -27.21
N ASN A 69 29.82 15.46 -25.92
CA ASN A 69 29.74 14.07 -25.45
C ASN A 69 28.42 13.80 -24.72
N ASP A 70 27.94 12.57 -24.86
CA ASP A 70 26.78 12.05 -24.13
C ASP A 70 27.05 11.98 -22.63
N LYS A 71 26.07 12.42 -21.83
CA LYS A 71 26.22 12.54 -20.38
C LYS A 71 26.29 11.18 -19.67
N LEU A 72 25.50 10.18 -20.08
CA LEU A 72 25.57 8.83 -19.51
C LEU A 72 26.96 8.23 -19.74
N LEU A 73 27.50 8.37 -20.96
CA LEU A 73 28.81 7.83 -21.30
C LEU A 73 29.96 8.52 -20.55
N LEU A 74 29.84 9.81 -20.24
CA LEU A 74 30.77 10.51 -19.36
C LEU A 74 30.69 9.99 -17.91
N THR A 75 29.48 9.80 -17.37
CA THR A 75 29.27 9.21 -16.04
C THR A 75 29.84 7.79 -15.98
N LYS A 76 29.61 6.97 -17.02
CA LYS A 76 30.19 5.64 -17.16
C LYS A 76 31.71 5.67 -17.11
N ARG A 77 32.36 6.58 -17.84
CA ARG A 77 33.82 6.74 -17.83
C ARG A 77 34.31 7.06 -16.41
N ALA A 78 33.68 8.03 -15.76
CA ALA A 78 34.04 8.43 -14.39
C ALA A 78 33.84 7.27 -13.38
N ALA A 79 32.80 6.46 -13.55
CA ALA A 79 32.57 5.28 -12.72
C ALA A 79 33.67 4.22 -12.90
N ILE A 80 34.03 3.90 -14.15
CA ILE A 80 35.12 2.97 -14.45
C ILE A 80 36.44 3.47 -13.85
N ASP A 81 36.76 4.75 -14.04
CA ASP A 81 38.01 5.34 -13.57
C ASP A 81 38.08 5.44 -12.03
N SER A 82 36.93 5.48 -11.36
CA SER A 82 36.84 5.58 -9.89
C SER A 82 36.76 4.23 -9.19
N THR A 83 36.29 3.19 -9.88
CA THR A 83 36.14 1.84 -9.31
C THR A 83 37.51 1.23 -9.00
N LYS A 84 37.62 0.67 -7.79
CA LYS A 84 38.79 -0.07 -7.34
C LYS A 84 38.35 -1.27 -6.52
N ASP A 85 38.50 -2.46 -7.11
CA ASP A 85 38.17 -3.73 -6.47
C ASP A 85 38.77 -3.83 -5.05
N GLY A 86 37.94 -4.29 -4.12
CA GLY A 86 38.28 -4.41 -2.69
C GLY A 86 38.37 -3.08 -1.94
N SER A 87 37.96 -1.95 -2.54
CA SER A 87 37.94 -0.65 -1.85
C SER A 87 36.75 0.22 -2.17
N PHE A 88 36.30 0.28 -3.43
CA PHE A 88 35.18 1.13 -3.82
C PHE A 88 34.61 0.71 -5.18
N VAL A 89 33.28 0.65 -5.29
CA VAL A 89 32.58 0.36 -6.54
C VAL A 89 31.72 1.55 -6.94
N ALA A 90 31.96 2.08 -8.14
CA ALA A 90 31.11 3.12 -8.72
C ALA A 90 30.13 2.50 -9.72
N LEU A 91 28.84 2.73 -9.52
CA LEU A 91 27.78 2.39 -10.46
C LEU A 91 27.41 3.64 -11.26
N TRP A 92 27.11 3.46 -12.54
CA TRP A 92 26.55 4.51 -13.38
C TRP A 92 25.19 4.08 -13.91
N GLY A 93 24.33 5.05 -14.18
CA GLY A 93 23.01 4.82 -14.72
C GLY A 93 22.32 6.12 -15.06
N PHE A 94 21.02 6.06 -15.22
CA PHE A 94 20.15 7.21 -15.39
C PHE A 94 18.87 7.02 -14.58
N GLU A 95 18.24 8.11 -14.19
CA GLU A 95 16.89 8.08 -13.66
C GLU A 95 15.89 8.44 -14.77
N TRP A 96 14.99 7.51 -15.07
CA TRP A 96 13.79 7.80 -15.85
C TRP A 96 12.76 8.45 -14.93
N THR A 97 12.48 9.72 -15.18
CA THR A 97 11.66 10.58 -14.29
C THR A 97 10.29 10.83 -14.91
N GLY A 98 9.30 9.98 -14.65
CA GLY A 98 7.94 10.11 -15.18
C GLY A 98 6.93 10.64 -14.16
N GLY A 99 5.80 11.18 -14.64
CA GLY A 99 4.71 11.61 -13.75
C GLY A 99 3.97 10.46 -13.03
N VAL A 100 4.33 9.22 -13.34
CA VAL A 100 3.78 8.00 -12.75
C VAL A 100 4.73 7.38 -11.72
N GLY A 101 5.92 7.95 -11.53
CA GLY A 101 6.98 7.43 -10.68
C GLY A 101 8.34 7.52 -11.39
N HIS A 102 9.42 7.35 -10.64
CA HIS A 102 10.78 7.40 -11.19
C HIS A 102 11.50 6.06 -11.05
N ILE A 103 12.34 5.72 -12.03
CA ILE A 103 13.05 4.43 -12.07
C ILE A 103 14.52 4.67 -12.41
N ASN A 104 15.42 4.21 -11.56
CA ASN A 104 16.83 4.13 -11.91
C ASN A 104 17.10 2.90 -12.77
N VAL A 105 17.95 3.07 -13.79
CA VAL A 105 18.45 1.98 -14.61
C VAL A 105 19.98 2.06 -14.69
N TYR A 106 20.65 0.94 -14.43
CA TYR A 106 22.08 0.89 -14.17
C TYR A 106 22.86 0.15 -15.25
N GLY A 107 24.13 0.51 -15.43
CA GLY A 107 25.10 -0.29 -16.18
C GLY A 107 24.96 -0.26 -17.71
N THR A 108 24.10 0.60 -18.26
CA THR A 108 23.79 0.62 -19.70
C THR A 108 24.76 1.50 -20.51
N ASN A 109 24.70 1.39 -21.84
CA ASN A 109 25.51 2.20 -22.77
C ASN A 109 24.71 3.34 -23.43
N ASP A 110 23.40 3.28 -23.31
CA ASP A 110 22.41 4.19 -23.82
C ASP A 110 21.29 4.35 -22.79
N TRP A 111 20.38 5.27 -23.07
CA TRP A 111 19.33 5.69 -22.17
C TRP A 111 18.05 5.99 -22.94
N THR A 112 16.94 6.00 -22.21
CA THR A 112 15.64 6.51 -22.65
C THR A 112 15.11 7.47 -21.61
N SER A 113 14.24 8.40 -22.00
CA SER A 113 13.62 9.35 -21.09
C SER A 113 12.10 9.38 -21.23
N ARG A 114 11.43 9.95 -20.21
CA ARG A 114 9.99 10.17 -20.22
C ARG A 114 9.47 11.00 -21.40
N ASN A 115 10.35 11.71 -22.12
CA ASN A 115 9.96 12.53 -23.27
C ASN A 115 9.69 11.67 -24.52
N GLU A 116 10.23 10.46 -24.56
CA GLU A 116 10.11 9.56 -25.72
C GLU A 116 9.57 8.16 -25.38
N SER A 117 9.37 7.86 -24.09
CA SER A 117 8.91 6.55 -23.61
C SER A 117 7.87 6.68 -22.50
N SER A 118 6.83 5.85 -22.55
CA SER A 118 5.93 5.57 -21.42
C SER A 118 6.56 4.60 -20.42
N LEU A 119 5.88 4.33 -19.30
CA LEU A 119 6.32 3.31 -18.33
C LEU A 119 6.42 1.92 -18.98
N GLN A 120 5.47 1.56 -19.85
CA GLN A 120 5.51 0.27 -20.54
C GLN A 120 6.64 0.21 -21.56
N ASP A 121 6.91 1.31 -22.27
CA ASP A 121 8.05 1.39 -23.19
C ASP A 121 9.39 1.26 -22.42
N LEU A 122 9.46 1.85 -21.21
CA LEU A 122 10.63 1.69 -20.33
C LEU A 122 10.79 0.24 -19.87
N TYR A 123 9.72 -0.45 -19.47
CA TYR A 123 9.78 -1.87 -19.11
C TYR A 123 10.31 -2.72 -20.26
N GLU A 124 9.81 -2.50 -21.48
CA GLU A 124 10.32 -3.19 -22.68
C GLU A 124 11.79 -2.85 -22.96
N TRP A 125 12.17 -1.59 -22.77
CA TRP A 125 13.55 -1.15 -22.90
C TRP A 125 14.46 -1.88 -21.90
N ILE A 126 14.09 -1.92 -20.62
CA ILE A 126 14.84 -2.62 -19.55
C ILE A 126 14.99 -4.11 -19.90
N VAL A 127 13.92 -4.77 -20.32
CA VAL A 127 13.93 -6.20 -20.72
C VAL A 127 14.88 -6.44 -21.90
N SER A 128 14.83 -5.58 -22.92
CA SER A 128 15.69 -5.72 -24.10
C SER A 128 17.17 -5.53 -23.80
N HIS A 129 17.49 -4.69 -22.80
CA HIS A 129 18.86 -4.44 -22.34
C HIS A 129 19.33 -5.37 -21.23
N LYS A 130 18.40 -6.13 -20.61
CA LYS A 130 18.66 -6.93 -19.40
C LYS A 130 19.30 -6.09 -18.28
N ALA A 131 18.82 -4.87 -18.13
CA ALA A 131 19.44 -3.88 -17.26
C ALA A 131 18.89 -3.97 -15.84
N LEU A 132 19.77 -3.93 -14.83
CA LEU A 132 19.34 -3.76 -13.44
C LEU A 132 18.56 -2.45 -13.30
N ALA A 133 17.41 -2.49 -12.62
CA ALA A 133 16.58 -1.33 -12.38
C ALA A 133 15.94 -1.31 -10.99
N GLN A 134 15.56 -0.11 -10.55
CA GLN A 134 14.98 0.17 -9.22
C GLN A 134 13.78 1.10 -9.33
N PHE A 135 12.68 0.79 -8.63
CA PHE A 135 11.62 1.76 -8.36
C PHE A 135 12.08 2.77 -7.30
N ASN A 136 12.08 4.06 -7.63
CA ASN A 136 12.54 5.11 -6.73
C ASN A 136 11.38 5.74 -5.97
N HIS A 137 11.61 6.02 -4.68
CA HIS A 137 10.79 6.77 -3.74
C HIS A 137 9.27 6.74 -4.05
N PRO A 138 8.63 5.56 -4.08
CA PRO A 138 7.23 5.44 -4.47
C PRO A 138 6.33 6.06 -3.40
N ILE A 139 5.86 7.28 -3.67
CA ILE A 139 4.91 8.01 -2.82
C ILE A 139 3.89 8.74 -3.70
N SER A 140 2.76 9.10 -3.10
CA SER A 140 1.65 9.83 -3.74
C SER A 140 2.09 11.09 -4.50
N LYS A 141 3.16 11.76 -4.04
CA LYS A 141 3.72 12.96 -4.69
C LYS A 141 4.38 12.66 -6.04
N PHE A 142 5.13 11.56 -6.14
CA PHE A 142 5.95 11.24 -7.33
C PHE A 142 5.30 10.16 -8.21
N GLY A 143 4.35 9.40 -7.67
CA GLY A 143 3.61 8.34 -8.35
C GLY A 143 3.97 6.95 -7.84
N THR A 144 3.06 6.01 -8.11
CA THR A 144 3.14 4.61 -7.65
C THR A 144 3.08 3.62 -8.82
N PHE A 145 3.54 4.03 -10.02
CA PHE A 145 3.65 3.20 -11.22
C PHE A 145 2.32 2.52 -11.61
N TYR A 146 1.22 3.27 -11.53
CA TYR A 146 -0.15 2.75 -11.69
C TYR A 146 -0.47 1.60 -10.72
N ASP A 147 -0.20 1.81 -9.43
CA ASP A 147 -0.27 0.79 -8.37
C ASP A 147 0.64 -0.42 -8.66
N PHE A 148 1.87 -0.15 -9.09
CA PHE A 148 2.87 -1.11 -9.51
C PHE A 148 2.33 -2.08 -10.55
N GLU A 149 1.88 -1.56 -11.69
CA GLU A 149 1.42 -2.39 -12.80
C GLU A 149 2.48 -3.43 -13.15
N TYR A 150 2.14 -4.71 -12.93
CA TYR A 150 3.06 -5.82 -13.03
C TYR A 150 3.30 -6.27 -14.48
N ASP A 151 4.56 -6.36 -14.89
CA ASP A 151 5.01 -7.02 -16.12
C ASP A 151 5.99 -8.15 -15.76
N PRO A 152 5.62 -9.43 -15.99
CA PRO A 152 6.43 -10.58 -15.60
C PRO A 152 7.77 -10.69 -16.34
N ARG A 153 7.95 -9.98 -17.46
CA ARG A 153 9.26 -9.91 -18.14
C ARG A 153 10.16 -8.90 -17.46
N ALA A 154 9.59 -7.75 -17.08
CA ALA A 154 10.34 -6.68 -16.42
C ALA A 154 10.76 -7.08 -14.99
N ASP A 155 9.97 -7.92 -14.31
CA ASP A 155 10.26 -8.47 -12.98
C ASP A 155 11.61 -9.20 -12.89
N GLU A 156 12.12 -9.75 -14.00
CA GLU A 156 13.45 -10.36 -14.05
C GLU A 156 14.57 -9.33 -13.84
N PHE A 157 14.33 -8.05 -14.15
CA PHE A 157 15.36 -7.01 -14.26
C PHE A 157 15.11 -5.76 -13.41
N ILE A 158 13.85 -5.48 -13.05
CA ILE A 158 13.51 -4.48 -12.03
C ILE A 158 13.52 -5.20 -10.69
N ASN A 159 14.68 -5.15 -10.03
CA ASN A 159 14.94 -5.97 -8.87
C ASN A 159 14.84 -5.20 -7.55
N LEU A 160 14.80 -3.87 -7.56
CA LEU A 160 14.94 -3.08 -6.33
C LEU A 160 13.79 -2.09 -6.16
N CYS A 161 13.47 -1.75 -4.92
CA CYS A 161 12.50 -0.71 -4.58
C CYS A 161 12.98 0.07 -3.36
N GLU A 162 12.99 1.39 -3.49
CA GLU A 162 13.28 2.24 -2.34
C GLU A 162 12.14 2.16 -1.33
N VAL A 163 12.50 1.81 -0.10
CA VAL A 163 11.66 1.97 1.10
C VAL A 163 12.09 3.19 1.91
N GLY A 164 13.26 3.76 1.60
CA GLY A 164 13.73 5.02 2.14
C GLY A 164 14.42 5.89 1.09
N ASN A 165 14.19 7.19 1.16
CA ASN A 165 14.77 8.14 0.24
C ASN A 165 14.92 9.53 0.88
N GLY A 166 16.10 10.14 0.72
CA GLY A 166 16.32 11.55 0.98
C GLY A 166 17.65 11.86 1.66
N ASN A 167 18.09 13.11 1.55
CA ASN A 167 19.37 13.59 2.07
C ASN A 167 19.22 14.44 3.35
N TRP A 168 18.08 14.33 4.04
CA TRP A 168 17.80 15.08 5.25
C TRP A 168 18.75 14.66 6.38
N ALA A 169 19.26 15.64 7.14
CA ALA A 169 20.25 15.41 8.18
C ALA A 169 19.76 14.55 9.37
N ILE A 170 18.44 14.39 9.53
CA ILE A 170 17.84 13.71 10.69
C ILE A 170 17.75 12.18 10.50
N GLY A 171 18.04 11.64 9.31
CA GLY A 171 18.07 10.18 9.09
C GLY A 171 16.71 9.54 8.80
N ASP A 172 15.59 10.22 9.12
CA ASP A 172 14.20 9.82 8.81
C ASP A 172 13.90 9.75 7.30
N THR A 173 14.45 8.74 6.64
CA THR A 173 14.37 8.53 5.18
C THR A 173 13.45 7.39 4.82
N ILE A 174 13.35 6.36 5.67
CA ILE A 174 12.39 5.26 5.54
C ILE A 174 11.05 5.73 6.08
N SER A 175 9.99 5.55 5.30
CA SER A 175 8.66 6.05 5.66
C SER A 175 7.57 4.98 5.55
N ASP A 176 6.52 5.12 6.36
CA ASP A 176 5.37 4.22 6.34
C ASP A 176 4.69 4.19 4.96
N GLU A 177 4.68 5.31 4.22
CA GLU A 177 4.11 5.37 2.86
C GLU A 177 4.93 4.53 1.88
N MET A 178 6.26 4.62 1.91
CA MET A 178 7.14 3.82 1.05
C MET A 178 7.11 2.33 1.43
N ILE A 179 7.09 1.98 2.73
CA ILE A 179 6.90 0.59 3.18
C ILE A 179 5.55 0.03 2.72
N SER A 180 4.49 0.84 2.77
CA SER A 180 3.15 0.44 2.28
C SER A 180 3.17 0.19 0.78
N ASN A 181 3.83 1.06 0.01
CA ASN A 181 3.97 0.90 -1.44
C ASN A 181 4.87 -0.29 -1.83
N TYR A 182 5.92 -0.56 -1.06
CA TYR A 182 6.73 -1.76 -1.21
C TYR A 182 5.90 -3.03 -0.99
N THR A 183 5.11 -3.07 0.09
CA THR A 183 4.16 -4.17 0.34
C THR A 183 3.12 -4.32 -0.78
N LEU A 184 2.63 -3.19 -1.31
CA LEU A 184 1.73 -3.20 -2.48
C LEU A 184 2.41 -3.83 -3.70
N ALA A 185 3.66 -3.47 -4.01
CA ALA A 185 4.41 -4.02 -5.14
C ALA A 185 4.62 -5.53 -5.01
N LEU A 186 4.99 -6.03 -3.83
CA LEU A 186 5.13 -7.46 -3.54
C LEU A 186 3.78 -8.20 -3.72
N ASN A 187 2.67 -7.58 -3.31
CA ASN A 187 1.32 -8.12 -3.52
C ASN A 187 0.83 -8.06 -4.98
N ARG A 188 1.51 -7.26 -5.82
CA ARG A 188 1.28 -7.17 -7.26
C ARG A 188 2.07 -8.21 -8.05
N GLY A 189 2.93 -8.99 -7.40
CA GLY A 189 3.71 -10.06 -8.04
C GLY A 189 5.20 -9.73 -8.21
N TRP A 190 5.62 -8.50 -7.90
CA TRP A 190 7.01 -8.09 -8.09
C TRP A 190 7.96 -8.74 -7.08
N HIS A 191 9.16 -9.08 -7.54
CA HIS A 191 10.29 -9.54 -6.73
C HIS A 191 11.28 -8.41 -6.52
N LEU A 192 11.07 -7.63 -5.46
CA LEU A 192 11.84 -6.43 -5.18
C LEU A 192 12.62 -6.55 -3.89
N GLY A 193 13.92 -6.28 -3.97
CA GLY A 193 14.78 -6.06 -2.81
C GLY A 193 14.60 -4.67 -2.25
N ALA A 194 14.67 -4.54 -0.92
CA ALA A 194 14.54 -3.28 -0.23
C ALA A 194 15.84 -2.46 -0.32
N THR A 195 15.73 -1.19 -0.66
CA THR A 195 16.84 -0.24 -0.73
C THR A 195 16.50 1.07 -0.03
N ALA A 196 17.52 1.80 0.40
CA ALA A 196 17.37 3.19 0.84
C ALA A 196 18.55 4.04 0.38
N ASN A 197 18.26 5.22 -0.15
CA ASN A 197 19.26 6.07 -0.79
C ASN A 197 19.04 7.55 -0.47
N GLN A 198 20.01 8.39 -0.82
CA GLN A 198 19.99 9.79 -0.41
C GLN A 198 19.39 10.74 -1.44
N ASP A 199 19.30 10.34 -2.72
CA ASP A 199 18.80 11.22 -3.79
C ASP A 199 19.51 12.60 -3.76
N ASN A 200 20.84 12.54 -3.65
CA ASN A 200 21.64 13.74 -3.43
C ASN A 200 21.57 14.67 -4.64
N HIS A 201 21.11 15.90 -4.42
CA HIS A 201 21.28 17.02 -5.36
C HIS A 201 22.38 18.00 -4.91
N ALA A 202 22.75 17.96 -3.63
CA ALA A 202 23.87 18.71 -3.08
C ALA A 202 25.17 17.88 -3.14
N ALA A 203 26.32 18.55 -3.06
CA ALA A 203 27.64 17.91 -3.06
C ALA A 203 27.99 17.19 -1.73
N ASN A 204 27.17 16.22 -1.33
CA ASN A 204 27.28 15.46 -0.07
C ASN A 204 26.98 13.96 -0.23
N TRP A 205 27.33 13.37 -1.38
CA TRP A 205 27.07 11.96 -1.72
C TRP A 205 27.62 10.98 -0.68
N GLY A 206 26.75 10.12 -0.15
CA GLY A 206 27.08 9.16 0.90
C GLY A 206 27.32 9.80 2.28
N SER A 207 27.42 11.14 2.37
CA SER A 207 27.71 11.86 3.61
C SER A 207 26.57 12.75 4.09
N ALA A 208 25.40 12.71 3.45
CA ALA A 208 24.27 13.55 3.83
C ALA A 208 23.66 13.13 5.17
N ASN A 209 23.55 11.83 5.37
CA ASN A 209 23.01 11.15 6.55
C ASN A 209 23.53 9.70 6.59
N ASP A 210 22.95 8.88 7.46
CA ASP A 210 23.37 7.50 7.72
C ASP A 210 22.59 6.46 6.91
N THR A 211 21.59 6.89 6.15
CA THR A 211 20.81 6.05 5.22
C THR A 211 21.68 5.31 4.21
N ARG A 212 21.56 3.98 4.15
CA ARG A 212 22.27 3.13 3.20
C ARG A 212 21.37 2.06 2.59
N THR A 213 21.74 1.67 1.38
CA THR A 213 21.44 0.35 0.84
C THR A 213 22.59 -0.57 1.22
N ALA A 214 22.34 -1.52 2.12
CA ALA A 214 23.31 -2.54 2.47
C ALA A 214 23.20 -3.71 1.47
N ILE A 215 24.33 -4.11 0.90
CA ILE A 215 24.43 -5.07 -0.21
C ILE A 215 25.24 -6.27 0.26
N LEU A 216 24.65 -7.46 0.22
CA LEU A 216 25.30 -8.70 0.62
C LEU A 216 25.92 -9.36 -0.61
N ALA A 217 27.24 -9.23 -0.74
CA ALA A 217 27.99 -9.71 -1.91
C ALA A 217 29.23 -10.52 -1.49
N GLU A 218 29.72 -11.38 -2.37
CA GLU A 218 30.92 -12.19 -2.09
C GLU A 218 32.20 -11.35 -1.97
N LYS A 219 32.26 -10.22 -2.69
CA LYS A 219 33.41 -9.34 -2.75
C LYS A 219 33.01 -7.94 -3.22
N LEU A 220 33.79 -6.93 -2.84
CA LEU A 220 33.62 -5.56 -3.32
C LEU A 220 34.22 -5.37 -4.73
N THR A 221 33.55 -5.92 -5.74
CA THR A 221 33.88 -5.72 -7.17
C THR A 221 32.62 -5.39 -7.95
N TYR A 222 32.73 -4.66 -9.06
CA TYR A 222 31.56 -4.26 -9.86
C TYR A 222 30.60 -5.43 -10.17
N ASP A 223 31.12 -6.53 -10.73
CA ASP A 223 30.29 -7.69 -11.11
C ASP A 223 29.59 -8.34 -9.90
N SER A 224 30.27 -8.40 -8.75
CA SER A 224 29.71 -9.03 -7.54
C SER A 224 28.64 -8.15 -6.89
N ILE A 225 28.81 -6.83 -6.93
CA ILE A 225 27.81 -5.87 -6.46
C ILE A 225 26.59 -5.90 -7.36
N VAL A 226 26.77 -5.85 -8.68
CA VAL A 226 25.64 -5.91 -9.64
C VAL A 226 24.90 -7.24 -9.51
N ALA A 227 25.60 -8.36 -9.37
CA ALA A 227 24.97 -9.66 -9.15
C ALA A 227 24.14 -9.68 -7.85
N ALA A 228 24.69 -9.19 -6.73
CA ALA A 228 23.96 -9.12 -5.46
C ALA A 228 22.71 -8.23 -5.55
N LEU A 229 22.78 -7.10 -6.27
CA LEU A 229 21.64 -6.23 -6.52
C LEU A 229 20.56 -6.91 -7.38
N MET A 230 20.95 -7.61 -8.46
CA MET A 230 20.03 -8.39 -9.29
C MET A 230 19.39 -9.55 -8.52
N ASP A 231 20.15 -10.18 -7.61
CA ASP A 231 19.66 -11.25 -6.73
C ASP A 231 18.86 -10.73 -5.52
N ARG A 232 18.73 -9.40 -5.37
CA ARG A 232 17.98 -8.75 -4.28
C ARG A 232 18.57 -9.07 -2.91
N HIS A 233 19.87 -9.33 -2.86
CA HIS A 233 20.61 -9.58 -1.63
C HIS A 233 20.90 -8.23 -0.93
N THR A 234 19.85 -7.50 -0.57
CA THR A 234 19.94 -6.15 0.00
C THR A 234 19.07 -6.00 1.24
N TYR A 235 19.39 -5.01 2.06
CA TYR A 235 18.44 -4.42 3.00
C TYR A 235 18.61 -2.90 3.03
N ALA A 236 17.53 -2.20 3.34
CA ALA A 236 17.54 -0.78 3.62
C ALA A 236 17.84 -0.53 5.09
N THR A 237 18.61 0.51 5.40
CA THR A 237 18.88 0.91 6.79
C THR A 237 19.07 2.43 6.88
N GLU A 238 18.65 3.01 7.99
CA GLU A 238 18.95 4.40 8.37
C GLU A 238 20.27 4.54 9.15
N ASP A 239 20.88 3.41 9.50
CA ASP A 239 22.10 3.31 10.30
C ASP A 239 23.29 2.88 9.41
N ARG A 240 24.44 3.54 9.60
CA ARG A 240 25.66 3.33 8.78
C ARG A 240 26.40 2.03 9.09
N ASN A 241 26.11 1.36 10.21
CA ASN A 241 26.81 0.17 10.71
C ASN A 241 25.91 -0.97 11.16
N ALA A 242 24.58 -0.81 11.15
CA ALA A 242 23.67 -1.88 11.51
C ALA A 242 23.71 -3.03 10.49
N LEU A 243 23.94 -4.26 10.99
CA LEU A 243 24.04 -5.48 10.20
C LEU A 243 22.76 -6.31 10.33
N LEU A 244 22.16 -6.68 9.21
CA LEU A 244 21.02 -7.59 9.14
C LEU A 244 21.35 -8.80 8.25
N ASN A 245 21.25 -9.98 8.85
CA ASN A 245 21.27 -11.26 8.16
C ASN A 245 19.91 -11.95 8.32
N PHE A 246 19.23 -12.15 7.20
CA PHE A 246 17.94 -12.82 7.13
C PHE A 246 18.01 -13.97 6.12
N THR A 247 17.63 -15.16 6.55
CA THR A 247 17.61 -16.36 5.69
C THR A 247 16.33 -17.16 5.88
N GLY A 248 15.90 -17.85 4.82
CA GLY A 248 14.80 -18.83 4.84
C GLY A 248 15.29 -20.18 4.30
N ASN A 249 15.15 -21.25 5.09
CA ASN A 249 15.69 -22.58 4.76
C ASN A 249 17.18 -22.55 4.36
N GLY A 250 17.95 -21.63 4.96
CA GLY A 250 19.37 -21.43 4.70
C GLY A 250 19.70 -20.62 3.43
N GLN A 251 18.71 -20.17 2.66
CA GLN A 251 18.89 -19.26 1.52
C GLN A 251 18.80 -17.80 1.96
N LEU A 252 19.56 -16.91 1.31
CA LEU A 252 19.69 -15.51 1.68
C LEU A 252 18.43 -14.70 1.33
N MET A 253 18.13 -13.65 2.10
CA MET A 253 17.14 -12.63 1.71
C MET A 253 17.35 -12.23 0.25
N GLY A 254 16.27 -12.11 -0.53
CA GLY A 254 16.34 -11.99 -1.99
C GLY A 254 16.02 -13.30 -2.73
N SER A 255 16.11 -14.45 -2.06
CA SER A 255 15.90 -15.78 -2.64
C SER A 255 14.43 -16.18 -2.77
N ILE A 256 14.14 -17.02 -3.76
CA ILE A 256 12.84 -17.66 -3.99
C ILE A 256 12.93 -19.14 -3.62
N LEU A 257 12.06 -19.60 -2.73
CA LEU A 257 11.94 -21.00 -2.32
C LEU A 257 10.77 -21.65 -3.06
N TYR A 258 11.01 -22.75 -3.76
CA TYR A 258 9.94 -23.44 -4.49
C TYR A 258 9.29 -24.57 -3.67
N ASP A 259 7.95 -24.65 -3.75
CA ASP A 259 7.09 -25.69 -3.17
C ASP A 259 7.25 -25.91 -1.66
N ALA A 260 7.82 -24.94 -0.92
CA ALA A 260 7.98 -25.05 0.51
C ALA A 260 6.64 -24.86 1.23
N THR A 261 6.21 -25.85 2.01
CA THR A 261 5.01 -25.72 2.86
C THR A 261 5.33 -25.17 4.25
N ARG A 262 6.62 -25.08 4.57
CA ARG A 262 7.16 -24.56 5.84
C ARG A 262 8.52 -23.94 5.58
N VAL A 263 8.77 -22.77 6.15
CA VAL A 263 10.06 -22.09 6.07
C VAL A 263 10.63 -21.88 7.46
N GLU A 264 11.88 -22.27 7.66
CA GLU A 264 12.66 -21.90 8.83
C GLU A 264 13.37 -20.57 8.56
N LEU A 265 12.90 -19.52 9.22
CA LEU A 265 13.46 -18.18 9.14
C LEU A 265 14.50 -17.99 10.24
N LEU A 266 15.67 -17.49 9.87
CA LEU A 266 16.72 -17.08 10.79
C LEU A 266 17.00 -15.59 10.59
N ILE A 267 16.90 -14.84 11.69
CA ILE A 267 17.11 -13.40 11.77
C ILE A 267 18.29 -13.17 12.70
N ASN A 268 19.33 -12.49 12.24
CA ASN A 268 20.41 -12.01 13.08
C ASN A 268 20.65 -10.53 12.79
N LEU A 269 20.61 -9.72 13.84
CA LEU A 269 20.80 -8.29 13.83
C LEU A 269 21.97 -7.95 14.75
N THR A 270 22.82 -7.02 14.34
CA THR A 270 23.96 -6.56 15.12
C THR A 270 24.20 -5.08 14.89
N ASP A 271 24.15 -4.31 15.98
CA ASP A 271 24.65 -2.95 16.05
C ASP A 271 25.21 -2.71 17.45
N LEU A 272 26.50 -2.40 17.57
CA LEU A 272 27.17 -2.28 18.88
C LEU A 272 27.02 -0.90 19.53
N GLN A 273 26.33 0.04 18.88
CA GLN A 273 26.13 1.40 19.36
C GLN A 273 24.65 1.66 19.67
N ASP A 274 23.76 1.13 18.84
CA ASP A 274 22.35 1.50 18.85
C ASP A 274 21.45 0.26 19.05
N PRO A 275 20.96 0.01 20.27
CA PRO A 275 20.21 -1.20 20.59
C PRO A 275 18.91 -1.33 19.78
N PHE A 276 18.57 -2.54 19.36
CA PHE A 276 17.28 -2.85 18.75
C PHE A 276 16.15 -2.76 19.78
N GLN A 277 15.01 -2.17 19.38
CA GLN A 277 13.78 -2.02 20.15
C GLN A 277 12.71 -3.05 19.75
N ASP A 278 12.41 -3.17 18.46
CA ASP A 278 11.45 -4.15 17.96
C ASP A 278 11.88 -4.76 16.63
N VAL A 279 11.49 -6.02 16.44
CA VAL A 279 11.77 -6.80 15.23
C VAL A 279 10.50 -7.53 14.82
N GLN A 280 10.07 -7.31 13.59
CA GLN A 280 8.86 -7.87 13.01
C GLN A 280 9.21 -8.69 11.77
N VAL A 281 8.50 -9.80 11.59
CA VAL A 281 8.47 -10.54 10.33
C VAL A 281 7.13 -10.25 9.67
N VAL A 282 7.20 -9.55 8.54
CA VAL A 282 6.04 -9.13 7.76
C VAL A 282 5.90 -10.05 6.56
N SER A 283 4.66 -10.36 6.18
CA SER A 283 4.30 -11.23 5.06
C SER A 283 3.07 -10.71 4.32
N GLN A 284 2.69 -11.37 3.21
CA GLN A 284 1.40 -11.10 2.55
C GLN A 284 0.23 -11.32 3.52
N SER A 285 0.36 -12.28 4.43
CA SER A 285 -0.59 -12.60 5.49
C SER A 285 -0.56 -11.63 6.69
N GLY A 286 0.21 -10.54 6.60
CA GLY A 286 0.41 -9.57 7.68
C GLY A 286 1.65 -9.87 8.54
N VAL A 287 1.67 -9.36 9.77
CA VAL A 287 2.79 -9.57 10.71
C VAL A 287 2.68 -10.96 11.34
N VAL A 288 3.56 -11.88 10.93
CA VAL A 288 3.55 -13.30 11.38
C VAL A 288 4.39 -13.54 12.63
N ALA A 289 5.29 -12.61 12.96
CA ALA A 289 6.01 -12.61 14.23
C ALA A 289 6.39 -11.18 14.64
N LYS A 290 6.37 -10.92 15.95
CA LYS A 290 6.85 -9.67 16.55
C LYS A 290 7.65 -9.99 17.80
N PHE A 291 8.79 -9.34 17.95
CA PHE A 291 9.69 -9.48 19.07
C PHE A 291 10.03 -8.09 19.61
N GLU A 292 10.00 -7.96 20.94
CA GLU A 292 10.65 -6.83 21.61
C GLU A 292 12.11 -7.19 21.85
N ALA A 293 12.97 -6.19 21.70
CA ALA A 293 14.39 -6.26 21.95
C ALA A 293 14.82 -5.07 22.81
N ASN A 294 15.95 -5.23 23.49
CA ASN A 294 16.66 -4.14 24.15
C ASN A 294 18.13 -4.53 24.22
N SER A 295 18.71 -4.77 23.05
CA SER A 295 20.07 -5.27 22.92
C SER A 295 20.67 -4.89 21.58
N ASP A 296 21.98 -4.68 21.60
CA ASP A 296 22.89 -4.51 20.47
C ASP A 296 22.93 -5.74 19.53
N LEU A 297 22.51 -6.90 20.05
CA LEU A 297 22.52 -8.17 19.35
C LEU A 297 21.12 -8.79 19.45
N PHE A 298 20.55 -9.16 18.33
CA PHE A 298 19.29 -9.90 18.29
C PHE A 298 19.42 -11.11 17.37
N SER A 299 19.05 -12.29 17.86
CA SER A 299 19.04 -13.52 17.06
C SER A 299 17.79 -14.33 17.33
N LYS A 300 17.09 -14.71 16.26
CA LYS A 300 15.88 -15.52 16.36
C LYS A 300 15.79 -16.51 15.21
N ARG A 301 15.42 -17.73 15.55
CA ARG A 301 14.98 -18.76 14.60
C ARG A 301 13.49 -19.02 14.84
N ILE A 302 12.69 -18.90 13.80
CA ILE A 302 11.27 -19.24 13.81
C ILE A 302 10.91 -20.12 12.63
N ALA A 303 9.82 -20.85 12.74
CA ALA A 303 9.28 -21.59 11.62
C ALA A 303 7.89 -21.05 11.31
N VAL A 304 7.65 -20.73 10.04
CA VAL A 304 6.37 -20.24 9.53
C VAL A 304 5.76 -21.30 8.61
N THR A 305 4.44 -21.45 8.68
CA THR A 305 3.67 -22.26 7.74
C THR A 305 3.31 -21.40 6.55
N VAL A 306 3.53 -21.91 5.35
CA VAL A 306 3.21 -21.21 4.11
C VAL A 306 1.73 -21.49 3.78
N PRO A 307 0.88 -20.46 3.65
CA PRO A 307 -0.57 -20.66 3.51
C PRO A 307 -0.97 -21.23 2.14
N ASP A 308 -0.25 -20.85 1.08
CA ASP A 308 -0.52 -21.22 -0.31
C ASP A 308 0.73 -21.09 -1.19
N GLY A 309 0.57 -21.10 -2.52
CA GLY A 309 1.65 -21.14 -3.50
C GLY A 309 2.29 -19.79 -3.86
N TYR A 310 1.94 -18.69 -3.18
CA TYR A 310 2.64 -17.41 -3.32
C TYR A 310 2.66 -16.66 -2.00
N GLU A 311 3.82 -16.59 -1.34
CA GLU A 311 3.99 -15.87 -0.08
C GLU A 311 5.38 -15.23 -0.06
N TRP A 312 5.55 -14.22 0.78
CA TRP A 312 6.85 -13.59 1.00
C TRP A 312 7.00 -13.21 2.47
N TYR A 313 8.25 -13.12 2.94
CA TYR A 313 8.57 -12.73 4.30
C TYR A 313 9.71 -11.72 4.29
N TYR A 314 9.57 -10.55 4.92
CA TYR A 314 10.69 -9.64 5.16
C TYR A 314 10.78 -9.25 6.64
N VAL A 315 11.95 -8.77 7.05
CA VAL A 315 12.21 -8.28 8.41
C VAL A 315 12.09 -6.76 8.41
N LEU A 316 11.30 -6.24 9.36
CA LEU A 316 11.28 -4.83 9.73
C LEU A 316 11.82 -4.72 11.16
N ALA A 317 12.92 -4.01 11.36
CA ALA A 317 13.50 -3.79 12.68
C ALA A 317 13.63 -2.31 12.97
N ARG A 318 13.47 -1.92 14.23
CA ARG A 318 13.65 -0.55 14.72
C ARG A 318 14.66 -0.52 15.84
N GLN A 319 15.56 0.44 15.81
CA GLN A 319 16.50 0.76 16.87
C GLN A 319 15.88 1.78 17.84
N ARG A 320 16.52 1.97 18.99
CA ARG A 320 15.98 2.80 20.09
C ARG A 320 16.08 4.30 19.85
N ASP A 321 16.98 4.72 18.98
CA ASP A 321 17.16 6.09 18.50
C ASP A 321 16.12 6.48 17.44
N GLY A 322 15.47 5.49 16.80
CA GLY A 322 14.42 5.67 15.81
C GLY A 322 14.74 5.04 14.46
N ASP A 323 15.99 4.65 14.24
CA ASP A 323 16.45 4.13 12.95
C ASP A 323 15.76 2.82 12.58
N THR A 324 15.43 2.69 11.31
CA THR A 324 14.72 1.54 10.75
C THR A 324 15.60 0.72 9.82
N LEU A 325 15.43 -0.60 9.87
CA LEU A 325 15.96 -1.55 8.90
C LEU A 325 14.83 -2.34 8.24
N VAL A 326 14.92 -2.53 6.92
CA VAL A 326 13.98 -3.34 6.14
C VAL A 326 14.75 -4.30 5.25
N SER A 327 14.60 -5.61 5.47
CA SER A 327 15.25 -6.61 4.62
C SER A 327 14.57 -6.74 3.26
N SER A 328 15.30 -7.25 2.28
CA SER A 328 14.65 -7.91 1.15
C SER A 328 13.86 -9.15 1.63
N PRO A 329 12.85 -9.59 0.87
CA PRO A 329 12.01 -10.71 1.25
C PRO A 329 12.67 -12.05 0.93
N ILE A 330 12.22 -13.09 1.61
CA ILE A 330 12.29 -14.47 1.12
C ILE A 330 10.93 -14.78 0.51
N TRP A 331 10.89 -15.15 -0.76
CA TRP A 331 9.66 -15.60 -1.43
C TRP A 331 9.48 -17.10 -1.29
N VAL A 332 8.22 -17.53 -1.27
CA VAL A 332 7.82 -18.92 -1.43
C VAL A 332 6.83 -19.02 -2.57
N GLN A 333 7.11 -19.93 -3.51
CA GLN A 333 6.36 -20.02 -4.77
C GLN A 333 6.13 -21.46 -5.22
N ASP A 334 5.01 -21.70 -5.92
CA ASP A 334 4.78 -22.98 -6.61
C ASP A 334 5.68 -23.11 -7.85
N SER A 335 6.33 -24.28 -8.01
CA SER A 335 7.25 -24.54 -9.14
C SER A 335 6.59 -24.60 -10.51
N LEU A 336 5.26 -24.61 -10.59
CA LEU A 336 4.53 -24.47 -11.86
C LEU A 336 4.79 -23.11 -12.53
N ALA A 337 5.25 -22.10 -11.76
CA ALA A 337 5.52 -20.75 -12.25
C ALA A 337 4.28 -20.12 -12.92
N VAL A 338 3.09 -20.45 -12.40
CA VAL A 338 1.81 -19.84 -12.78
C VAL A 338 1.13 -19.35 -11.51
N TYR A 339 1.11 -18.04 -11.33
CA TYR A 339 0.69 -17.41 -10.06
C TYR A 339 -0.60 -16.61 -10.23
N ALA A 340 -1.32 -16.48 -9.13
CA ALA A 340 -2.42 -15.54 -8.99
C ALA A 340 -1.97 -14.45 -8.03
N HIS A 341 -2.05 -13.20 -8.45
CA HIS A 341 -1.76 -12.07 -7.60
C HIS A 341 -2.89 -11.04 -7.70
N SER A 342 -2.84 -10.01 -6.85
CA SER A 342 -3.89 -8.98 -6.79
C SER A 342 -5.29 -9.57 -6.63
N LEU A 343 -5.42 -10.64 -5.84
CA LEU A 343 -6.71 -11.21 -5.47
C LEU A 343 -7.54 -10.16 -4.74
N LYS A 344 -8.65 -9.78 -5.37
CA LYS A 344 -9.67 -8.89 -4.85
C LYS A 344 -10.95 -9.66 -4.67
N VAL A 345 -11.45 -9.64 -3.44
CA VAL A 345 -12.78 -10.11 -3.10
C VAL A 345 -13.62 -8.88 -2.74
N SER A 346 -14.78 -8.74 -3.36
CA SER A 346 -15.69 -7.63 -3.11
C SER A 346 -17.14 -8.08 -3.15
N GLU A 347 -18.01 -7.30 -2.54
CA GLU A 347 -19.44 -7.58 -2.51
C GLU A 347 -20.16 -6.81 -3.61
N ASN A 348 -21.15 -7.45 -4.22
CA ASN A 348 -22.20 -6.82 -5.01
C ASN A 348 -23.52 -6.92 -4.22
N PRO A 349 -23.90 -5.86 -3.47
CA PRO A 349 -25.12 -5.84 -2.68
C PRO A 349 -26.39 -6.03 -3.50
N SER A 350 -26.45 -5.45 -4.70
CA SER A 350 -27.64 -5.46 -5.57
C SER A 350 -27.94 -6.87 -6.09
N GLU A 351 -26.89 -7.64 -6.41
CA GLU A 351 -27.04 -9.00 -6.92
C GLU A 351 -26.98 -10.06 -5.82
N LYS A 352 -26.74 -9.65 -4.57
CA LYS A 352 -26.37 -10.54 -3.46
C LYS A 352 -25.32 -11.54 -3.93
N ALA A 353 -24.16 -11.02 -4.33
CA ALA A 353 -23.07 -11.85 -4.83
C ALA A 353 -21.71 -11.37 -4.36
N VAL A 354 -20.80 -12.32 -4.10
CA VAL A 354 -19.38 -12.06 -3.80
C VAL A 354 -18.60 -12.20 -5.10
N ASN A 355 -17.98 -11.11 -5.52
CA ASN A 355 -17.11 -11.06 -6.69
C ASN A 355 -15.68 -11.40 -6.29
N VAL A 356 -15.06 -12.28 -7.06
CA VAL A 356 -13.65 -12.65 -6.93
C VAL A 356 -12.97 -12.29 -8.25
N SER A 357 -11.90 -11.50 -8.17
CA SER A 357 -11.06 -11.16 -9.32
C SER A 357 -9.59 -11.20 -8.97
N PHE A 358 -8.75 -11.61 -9.91
CA PHE A 358 -7.30 -11.68 -9.75
C PHE A 358 -6.61 -11.67 -11.11
N HIS A 359 -5.30 -11.42 -11.11
CA HIS A 359 -4.47 -11.63 -12.29
C HIS A 359 -3.83 -13.00 -12.22
N LEU A 360 -4.01 -13.79 -13.28
CA LEU A 360 -3.28 -15.04 -13.50
C LEU A 360 -2.11 -14.76 -14.43
N VAL A 361 -0.90 -15.11 -14.01
CA VAL A 361 0.33 -14.86 -14.76
C VAL A 361 1.13 -16.12 -14.94
N ASN A 362 1.68 -16.31 -16.14
CA ASN A 362 2.64 -17.35 -16.46
C ASN A 362 4.05 -16.76 -16.47
N LEU A 363 4.94 -17.14 -15.54
CA LEU A 363 6.35 -16.70 -15.56
C LEU A 363 7.24 -17.59 -16.44
N ASN A 364 6.70 -18.66 -17.02
CA ASN A 364 7.45 -19.46 -17.98
C ASN A 364 7.60 -18.68 -19.30
N SER A 365 8.74 -18.85 -19.98
CA SER A 365 8.95 -18.33 -21.33
C SER A 365 8.06 -19.02 -22.38
N GLU A 366 7.61 -20.23 -22.07
CA GLU A 366 6.75 -21.03 -22.93
C GLU A 366 5.28 -20.88 -22.56
N LYS A 367 4.44 -21.15 -23.56
CA LYS A 367 2.99 -21.17 -23.42
C LYS A 367 2.55 -22.30 -22.48
N VAL A 368 1.56 -22.01 -21.63
CA VAL A 368 0.98 -22.98 -20.68
C VAL A 368 -0.53 -23.10 -20.83
N LYS A 369 -1.04 -24.33 -20.65
CA LYS A 369 -2.47 -24.62 -20.50
C LYS A 369 -2.72 -25.08 -19.07
N VAL A 370 -3.65 -24.43 -18.39
CA VAL A 370 -3.98 -24.73 -17.00
C VAL A 370 -5.47 -24.81 -16.78
N ASN A 371 -5.88 -25.63 -15.80
CA ASN A 371 -7.21 -25.58 -15.24
C ASN A 371 -7.17 -24.73 -13.97
N VAL A 372 -7.93 -23.64 -13.95
CA VAL A 372 -8.05 -22.75 -12.79
C VAL A 372 -9.36 -23.03 -12.09
N ARG A 373 -9.30 -23.31 -10.79
CA ARG A 373 -10.47 -23.59 -9.94
C ARG A 373 -10.55 -22.56 -8.83
N ILE A 374 -11.68 -21.90 -8.70
CA ILE A 374 -11.93 -20.85 -7.70
C ILE A 374 -12.97 -21.39 -6.74
N GLN A 375 -12.60 -21.46 -5.46
CA GLN A 375 -13.46 -21.91 -4.38
C GLN A 375 -13.86 -20.72 -3.51
N LEU A 376 -15.16 -20.60 -3.23
CA LEU A 376 -15.69 -19.79 -2.14
C LEU A 376 -16.38 -20.76 -1.17
N GLU A 377 -15.81 -20.95 0.03
CA GLU A 377 -16.27 -21.94 1.00
C GLU A 377 -16.39 -23.35 0.38
N THR A 378 -17.61 -23.83 0.09
CA THR A 378 -17.86 -25.13 -0.55
C THR A 378 -18.20 -25.03 -2.03
N THR A 379 -18.39 -23.82 -2.56
CA THR A 379 -18.85 -23.56 -3.92
C THR A 379 -17.66 -23.39 -4.85
N TRP A 380 -17.73 -24.04 -6.02
CA TRP A 380 -16.63 -24.10 -6.98
C TRP A 380 -16.99 -23.49 -8.32
N LYS A 381 -16.00 -22.91 -8.98
CA LYS A 381 -16.04 -22.54 -10.39
C LYS A 381 -14.73 -22.88 -11.07
N ASP A 382 -14.82 -23.48 -12.24
CA ASP A 382 -13.66 -23.94 -12.99
C ASP A 382 -13.58 -23.23 -14.35
N VAL A 383 -12.35 -22.92 -14.77
CA VAL A 383 -12.09 -22.31 -16.08
C VAL A 383 -10.78 -22.86 -16.66
N ALA A 384 -10.85 -23.37 -17.89
CA ALA A 384 -9.66 -23.73 -18.65
C ALA A 384 -9.05 -22.48 -19.27
N ILE A 385 -7.78 -22.22 -18.98
CA ILE A 385 -7.06 -21.04 -19.44
C ILE A 385 -5.81 -21.46 -20.20
N GLU A 386 -5.53 -20.72 -21.25
CA GLU A 386 -4.29 -20.81 -22.00
C GLU A 386 -3.60 -19.44 -21.92
N LEU A 387 -2.34 -19.42 -21.49
CA LEU A 387 -1.51 -18.22 -21.39
C LEU A 387 -0.28 -18.39 -22.28
N GLY A 388 0.08 -17.33 -23.01
CA GLY A 388 1.40 -17.26 -23.67
C GLY A 388 2.54 -17.25 -22.65
N GLY A 389 3.77 -17.39 -23.13
CA GLY A 389 4.95 -17.16 -22.29
C GLY A 389 4.93 -15.74 -21.73
N TYR A 390 5.25 -15.57 -20.44
CA TYR A 390 5.11 -14.30 -19.73
C TYR A 390 3.71 -13.67 -19.84
N GLY A 391 2.69 -14.49 -20.10
CA GLY A 391 1.33 -14.04 -20.34
C GLY A 391 0.58 -13.72 -19.05
N LYS A 392 -0.17 -12.60 -19.05
CA LYS A 392 -1.05 -12.16 -17.96
C LYS A 392 -2.51 -12.15 -18.42
N ARG A 393 -3.44 -12.59 -17.57
CA ARG A 393 -4.88 -12.51 -17.81
C ARG A 393 -5.65 -12.22 -16.53
N THR A 394 -6.58 -11.27 -16.58
CA THR A 394 -7.54 -11.05 -15.48
C THR A 394 -8.62 -12.12 -15.51
N ILE A 395 -8.84 -12.78 -14.38
CA ILE A 395 -9.93 -13.71 -14.15
C ILE A 395 -10.90 -13.06 -13.17
N SER A 396 -12.18 -13.05 -13.51
CA SER A 396 -13.24 -12.52 -12.66
C SER A 396 -14.43 -13.47 -12.63
N THR A 397 -15.01 -13.67 -11.46
CA THR A 397 -16.22 -14.47 -11.29
C THR A 397 -17.04 -13.98 -10.10
N SER A 398 -18.30 -14.38 -10.04
CA SER A 398 -19.24 -13.95 -9.00
C SER A 398 -19.99 -15.14 -8.38
N PHE A 399 -20.06 -15.21 -7.06
CA PHE A 399 -20.71 -16.28 -6.31
C PHE A 399 -21.96 -15.76 -5.61
N LYS A 400 -23.11 -16.41 -5.84
CA LYS A 400 -24.38 -16.08 -5.17
C LYS A 400 -24.61 -16.87 -3.89
N GLU A 401 -23.87 -17.96 -3.72
CA GLU A 401 -23.92 -18.82 -2.53
C GLU A 401 -22.68 -18.54 -1.68
N PHE A 402 -22.87 -17.89 -0.55
CA PHE A 402 -21.86 -17.51 0.44
C PHE A 402 -22.51 -17.49 1.83
N LYS A 403 -21.69 -17.44 2.89
CA LYS A 403 -22.19 -17.24 4.26
C LYS A 403 -21.98 -15.78 4.68
N SER A 404 -22.84 -15.24 5.55
CA SER A 404 -22.55 -13.93 6.17
C SER A 404 -21.35 -14.07 7.13
N GLY A 405 -20.53 -13.01 7.23
CA GLY A 405 -19.29 -13.01 8.01
C GLY A 405 -18.09 -13.57 7.22
N GLU A 406 -17.23 -14.31 7.91
CA GLU A 406 -15.95 -14.73 7.36
C GLU A 406 -16.09 -15.72 6.20
N ASN A 407 -15.55 -15.45 5.02
CA ASN A 407 -15.53 -16.39 3.89
C ASN A 407 -14.12 -16.64 3.38
N HIS A 408 -13.80 -17.91 3.12
CA HIS A 408 -12.53 -18.35 2.56
C HIS A 408 -12.62 -18.43 1.05
N VAL A 409 -11.71 -17.73 0.37
CA VAL A 409 -11.50 -17.81 -1.06
C VAL A 409 -10.19 -18.52 -1.33
N LYS A 410 -10.21 -19.51 -2.22
CA LYS A 410 -9.01 -20.27 -2.63
C LYS A 410 -8.95 -20.36 -4.14
N ILE A 411 -7.75 -20.15 -4.69
CA ILE A 411 -7.47 -20.28 -6.12
C ILE A 411 -6.54 -21.47 -6.31
N PHE A 412 -6.95 -22.40 -7.15
CA PHE A 412 -6.15 -23.55 -7.53
C PHE A 412 -5.79 -23.49 -9.01
N VAL A 413 -4.57 -23.93 -9.34
CA VAL A 413 -4.12 -24.15 -10.70
C VAL A 413 -3.61 -25.58 -10.81
N ASN A 414 -4.24 -26.38 -11.67
CA ASN A 414 -3.95 -27.81 -11.81
C ASN A 414 -3.94 -28.55 -10.46
N GLU A 415 -4.96 -28.30 -9.62
CA GLU A 415 -5.12 -28.84 -8.26
C GLU A 415 -4.13 -28.33 -7.20
N ARG A 416 -3.21 -27.41 -7.54
CA ARG A 416 -2.27 -26.79 -6.60
C ARG A 416 -2.87 -25.50 -6.05
N LEU A 417 -2.88 -25.32 -4.73
CA LEU A 417 -3.38 -24.09 -4.09
C LEU A 417 -2.34 -22.98 -4.31
N ILE A 418 -2.65 -21.99 -5.15
CA ILE A 418 -1.70 -20.95 -5.54
C ILE A 418 -1.90 -19.61 -4.85
N GLN A 419 -3.10 -19.34 -4.32
CA GLN A 419 -3.41 -18.10 -3.60
C GLN A 419 -4.68 -18.34 -2.79
N SER A 420 -4.76 -17.75 -1.61
CA SER A 420 -5.92 -17.80 -0.74
C SER A 420 -6.12 -16.48 0.01
N THR A 421 -7.34 -16.22 0.44
CA THR A 421 -7.63 -15.10 1.34
C THR A 421 -8.90 -15.35 2.14
N VAL A 422 -9.06 -14.58 3.20
CA VAL A 422 -10.26 -14.55 4.02
C VAL A 422 -10.91 -13.19 3.84
N HIS A 423 -12.18 -13.17 3.45
CA HIS A 423 -12.95 -11.95 3.24
C HIS A 423 -14.16 -11.92 4.17
N GLN A 424 -14.28 -10.83 4.93
CA GLN A 424 -15.48 -10.58 5.73
C GLN A 424 -16.58 -10.07 4.81
N VAL A 425 -17.61 -10.89 4.63
CA VAL A 425 -18.78 -10.56 3.83
C VAL A 425 -19.82 -9.93 4.75
N SER A 426 -20.05 -8.64 4.62
CA SER A 426 -21.05 -7.89 5.38
C SER A 426 -22.24 -7.49 4.51
N TYR A 427 -23.08 -8.47 4.19
CA TYR A 427 -24.48 -8.14 3.91
C TYR A 427 -25.11 -7.75 5.24
N LEU A 428 -25.08 -6.46 5.56
CA LEU A 428 -25.97 -5.92 6.59
C LEU A 428 -27.39 -6.33 6.16
N GLU A 429 -27.97 -7.29 6.88
CA GLU A 429 -29.41 -7.53 6.82
C GLU A 429 -30.06 -6.25 7.33
N GLY A 430 -30.99 -5.68 6.56
CA GLY A 430 -31.65 -4.44 6.92
C GLY A 430 -31.85 -3.47 5.75
N PRO A 431 -32.66 -2.43 5.96
CA PRO A 431 -32.93 -1.41 4.95
C PRO A 431 -31.69 -0.56 4.65
N THR A 432 -31.65 -0.01 3.44
CA THR A 432 -30.76 1.09 3.06
C THR A 432 -31.21 2.38 3.72
N VAL A 433 -30.27 3.04 4.41
CA VAL A 433 -30.51 4.27 5.16
C VAL A 433 -29.61 5.37 4.61
N LEU A 434 -30.21 6.40 4.04
CA LEU A 434 -29.50 7.56 3.49
C LEU A 434 -29.61 8.74 4.47
N VAL A 435 -28.51 9.10 5.12
CA VAL A 435 -28.44 10.24 6.04
C VAL A 435 -28.04 11.49 5.27
N ASP A 436 -28.82 12.56 5.41
CA ASP A 436 -28.44 13.86 4.89
C ASP A 436 -27.30 14.49 5.70
N VAL A 437 -26.25 14.89 4.99
CA VAL A 437 -25.11 15.65 5.52
C VAL A 437 -24.77 16.83 4.61
N SER A 438 -25.72 17.25 3.77
CA SER A 438 -25.53 18.32 2.78
C SER A 438 -26.00 19.70 3.24
N HIS A 439 -26.66 19.80 4.40
CA HIS A 439 -27.29 21.03 4.90
C HIS A 439 -26.74 21.51 6.26
N GLU A 440 -25.43 21.42 6.48
CA GLU A 440 -24.81 21.76 7.77
C GLU A 440 -25.49 21.02 8.94
N ASN A 441 -25.89 19.76 8.70
CA ASN A 441 -26.77 18.99 9.57
C ASN A 441 -26.15 18.74 10.95
N SER A 442 -26.98 18.65 11.98
CA SER A 442 -26.58 18.26 13.34
C SER A 442 -26.17 16.78 13.40
N PHE A 443 -25.38 16.42 14.42
CA PHE A 443 -25.05 15.03 14.79
C PHE A 443 -24.29 14.21 13.71
N GLN A 444 -23.42 14.83 12.91
CA GLN A 444 -22.73 14.10 11.82
C GLN A 444 -21.84 12.95 12.33
N ASP A 445 -21.22 13.10 13.50
CA ASP A 445 -20.22 12.16 14.01
C ASP A 445 -20.82 10.88 14.64
N VAL A 446 -22.12 10.83 14.91
CA VAL A 446 -22.72 9.70 15.63
C VAL A 446 -23.11 8.54 14.72
N TRP A 447 -23.27 8.78 13.42
CA TRP A 447 -23.87 7.83 12.49
C TRP A 447 -23.04 6.55 12.29
N THR A 448 -21.71 6.69 12.23
CA THR A 448 -20.83 5.52 12.13
C THR A 448 -20.92 4.63 13.37
N THR A 449 -21.07 5.23 14.55
CA THR A 449 -21.28 4.50 15.81
C THR A 449 -22.63 3.80 15.82
N ILE A 450 -23.71 4.50 15.48
CA ILE A 450 -25.07 3.94 15.43
C ILE A 450 -25.15 2.77 14.43
N ALA A 451 -24.50 2.90 13.27
CA ALA A 451 -24.51 1.85 12.26
C ALA A 451 -23.81 0.55 12.68
N ASN A 452 -23.01 0.56 13.76
CA ASN A 452 -22.45 -0.67 14.33
C ASN A 452 -23.50 -1.48 15.12
N ASP A 453 -24.49 -0.79 15.70
CA ASP A 453 -25.48 -1.39 16.60
C ASP A 453 -26.87 -1.56 15.96
N VAL A 454 -27.13 -0.88 14.83
CA VAL A 454 -28.40 -0.97 14.09
C VAL A 454 -28.21 -1.74 12.77
N PRO A 455 -29.02 -2.79 12.50
CA PRO A 455 -28.95 -3.56 11.27
C PRO A 455 -29.47 -2.75 10.07
N MET A 456 -28.60 -1.95 9.45
CA MET A 456 -28.92 -1.06 8.32
C MET A 456 -27.75 -0.91 7.36
N LYS A 457 -28.01 -0.50 6.12
CA LYS A 457 -26.96 -0.10 5.16
C LYS A 457 -26.85 1.42 5.12
N LEU A 458 -25.94 1.97 5.92
CA LEU A 458 -25.73 3.41 6.05
C LEU A 458 -25.06 4.01 4.80
N GLN A 459 -25.62 5.09 4.28
CA GLN A 459 -25.08 5.93 3.21
C GLN A 459 -25.20 7.40 3.61
N PHE A 460 -24.29 8.23 3.12
CA PHE A 460 -24.29 9.67 3.37
C PHE A 460 -24.58 10.45 2.10
N ASN A 461 -25.60 11.30 2.15
CA ASN A 461 -25.92 12.23 1.08
C ASN A 461 -25.13 13.53 1.26
N LYS A 462 -24.02 13.66 0.52
CA LYS A 462 -23.12 14.84 0.56
C LYS A 462 -23.50 15.94 -0.43
N LYS A 463 -24.62 15.81 -1.13
CA LYS A 463 -25.09 16.74 -2.16
C LYS A 463 -26.58 16.97 -1.98
N PHE A 464 -27.06 18.15 -2.32
CA PHE A 464 -28.49 18.42 -2.38
C PHE A 464 -29.26 17.35 -3.17
N PHE A 465 -30.49 17.07 -2.75
CA PHE A 465 -31.38 16.04 -3.29
C PHE A 465 -31.88 16.40 -4.71
N LYS A 466 -30.97 16.38 -5.69
CA LYS A 466 -31.26 16.70 -7.11
C LYS A 466 -32.10 15.63 -7.81
N THR A 467 -32.15 14.42 -7.26
CA THR A 467 -32.94 13.28 -7.75
C THR A 467 -33.73 12.65 -6.62
N VAL A 468 -34.83 11.98 -6.94
CA VAL A 468 -35.60 11.19 -5.97
C VAL A 468 -34.70 10.11 -5.35
N PRO A 469 -34.56 10.06 -4.00
CA PRO A 469 -33.81 9.01 -3.32
C PRO A 469 -34.30 7.59 -3.66
N THR A 470 -33.38 6.62 -3.58
CA THR A 470 -33.66 5.20 -3.83
C THR A 470 -33.47 4.32 -2.58
N ALA A 471 -33.09 4.92 -1.45
CA ALA A 471 -32.94 4.23 -0.18
C ALA A 471 -34.31 3.82 0.39
N ASP A 472 -34.33 2.86 1.32
CA ASP A 472 -35.56 2.46 2.01
C ASP A 472 -35.98 3.50 3.06
N ILE A 473 -35.00 4.14 3.70
CA ILE A 473 -35.17 5.22 4.69
C ILE A 473 -34.24 6.39 4.36
N VAL A 474 -34.76 7.61 4.42
CA VAL A 474 -33.98 8.85 4.39
C VAL A 474 -34.02 9.48 5.77
N ILE A 475 -32.87 9.76 6.37
CA ILE A 475 -32.78 10.49 7.64
C ILE A 475 -32.42 11.93 7.33
N LEU A 476 -33.21 12.87 7.85
CA LEU A 476 -33.04 14.31 7.75
C LEU A 476 -32.77 14.88 9.15
N PRO A 477 -31.51 14.93 9.60
CA PRO A 477 -31.14 15.73 10.76
C PRO A 477 -31.25 17.20 10.41
N LEU A 478 -31.92 18.00 11.23
CA LEU A 478 -32.00 19.44 11.00
C LEU A 478 -30.61 20.11 11.19
N PRO A 479 -30.40 21.30 10.60
CA PRO A 479 -29.13 22.00 10.64
C PRO A 479 -28.62 22.26 12.07
N ALA A 480 -27.29 22.35 12.20
CA ALA A 480 -26.62 22.81 13.40
C ALA A 480 -26.64 24.35 13.47
N GLU A 481 -26.62 24.90 14.69
CA GLU A 481 -26.61 26.36 14.92
C GLU A 481 -25.40 27.02 14.22
N LYS A 482 -24.24 26.34 14.21
CA LYS A 482 -23.04 26.79 13.50
C LYS A 482 -23.02 26.23 12.08
N GLY A 483 -22.52 27.03 11.13
CA GLY A 483 -22.37 26.63 9.73
C GLY A 483 -22.64 27.81 8.78
N PHE A 484 -22.58 27.56 7.48
CA PHE A 484 -22.96 28.54 6.46
C PHE A 484 -24.47 28.56 6.28
N ASN A 485 -25.13 29.69 6.57
CA ASN A 485 -26.59 29.80 6.53
C ASN A 485 -27.17 29.47 5.14
N GLU A 486 -26.44 29.76 4.07
CA GLU A 486 -26.84 29.49 2.69
C GLU A 486 -26.97 28.01 2.35
N LEU A 487 -26.42 27.12 3.19
CA LEU A 487 -26.47 25.68 3.00
C LEU A 487 -27.51 24.99 3.89
N LYS A 488 -28.12 25.69 4.86
CA LYS A 488 -28.98 25.07 5.89
C LYS A 488 -30.40 24.74 5.40
N GLU A 489 -30.85 25.40 4.34
CA GLU A 489 -32.23 25.36 3.87
C GLU A 489 -32.43 24.30 2.78
N LEU A 490 -33.58 23.60 2.83
CA LEU A 490 -34.00 22.72 1.73
C LEU A 490 -34.48 23.57 0.55
N MET A 491 -33.89 23.35 -0.62
CA MET A 491 -34.31 24.06 -1.82
C MET A 491 -35.63 23.49 -2.39
N PRO A 492 -36.43 24.27 -3.15
CA PRO A 492 -37.73 23.79 -3.67
C PRO A 492 -37.67 22.49 -4.50
N PHE A 493 -36.57 22.26 -5.23
CA PHE A 493 -36.39 21.02 -5.99
C PHE A 493 -36.15 19.81 -5.09
N GLU A 494 -35.51 19.99 -3.94
CA GLU A 494 -35.26 18.94 -2.95
C GLU A 494 -36.55 18.54 -2.27
N ILE A 495 -37.34 19.53 -1.87
CA ILE A 495 -38.69 19.32 -1.33
C ILE A 495 -39.52 18.50 -2.32
N SER A 496 -39.52 18.87 -3.60
CA SER A 496 -40.26 18.13 -4.65
C SER A 496 -39.82 16.66 -4.77
N ASN A 497 -38.52 16.39 -4.70
CA ASN A 497 -37.95 15.05 -4.78
C ASN A 497 -38.24 14.21 -3.52
N LEU A 498 -38.13 14.81 -2.33
CA LEU A 498 -38.45 14.16 -1.06
C LEU A 498 -39.96 13.86 -0.94
N VAL A 499 -40.83 14.76 -1.41
CA VAL A 499 -42.27 14.51 -1.50
C VAL A 499 -42.57 13.34 -2.44
N SER A 500 -41.90 13.30 -3.60
CA SER A 500 -42.05 12.21 -4.57
C SER A 500 -41.57 10.87 -3.99
N TYR A 501 -40.46 10.90 -3.25
CA TYR A 501 -39.93 9.74 -2.53
C TYR A 501 -40.94 9.15 -1.54
N VAL A 502 -41.53 9.99 -0.67
CA VAL A 502 -42.55 9.53 0.29
C VAL A 502 -43.80 9.00 -0.42
N LYS A 503 -44.23 9.64 -1.51
CA LYS A 503 -45.38 9.16 -2.33
C LYS A 503 -45.12 7.80 -2.98
N ASN A 504 -43.85 7.48 -3.25
CA ASN A 504 -43.43 6.19 -3.80
C ASN A 504 -43.20 5.12 -2.73
N GLY A 505 -43.56 5.39 -1.47
CA GLY A 505 -43.44 4.43 -0.37
C GLY A 505 -42.15 4.53 0.44
N GLY A 506 -41.27 5.50 0.13
CA GLY A 506 -40.06 5.75 0.90
C GLY A 506 -40.37 6.34 2.28
N LYS A 507 -39.56 6.01 3.30
CA LYS A 507 -39.72 6.54 4.66
C LYS A 507 -38.74 7.67 4.93
N ILE A 508 -39.21 8.77 5.54
CA ILE A 508 -38.38 9.87 6.05
C ILE A 508 -38.36 9.84 7.58
N VAL A 509 -37.18 9.98 8.17
CA VAL A 509 -36.99 10.19 9.61
C VAL A 509 -36.44 11.59 9.82
N ILE A 510 -37.17 12.44 10.52
CA ILE A 510 -36.75 13.81 10.85
C ILE A 510 -36.18 13.80 12.27
N ILE A 511 -34.98 14.36 12.42
CA ILE A 511 -34.30 14.48 13.71
C ILE A 511 -34.12 15.96 14.02
N PRO A 512 -34.71 16.50 15.09
CA PRO A 512 -34.56 17.91 15.44
C PRO A 512 -33.10 18.21 15.76
N GLY A 513 -32.59 19.26 15.15
CA GLY A 513 -31.23 19.77 15.31
C GLY A 513 -31.20 20.98 16.25
N ASP A 514 -30.07 21.67 16.24
CA ASP A 514 -29.85 22.80 17.15
C ASP A 514 -30.26 24.16 16.54
N ASP A 515 -30.38 24.25 15.22
CA ASP A 515 -30.73 25.49 14.52
C ASP A 515 -32.25 25.75 14.51
N LYS A 516 -32.65 26.83 15.21
CA LYS A 516 -34.04 27.25 15.38
C LYS A 516 -34.50 28.24 14.32
N ASP A 517 -33.57 28.83 13.58
CA ASP A 517 -33.84 29.93 12.66
C ASP A 517 -34.17 29.43 11.24
N HIS A 518 -33.70 28.22 10.88
CA HIS A 518 -33.83 27.66 9.53
C HIS A 518 -34.86 26.51 9.41
N ILE A 519 -35.80 26.40 10.35
CA ILE A 519 -36.82 25.32 10.34
C ILE A 519 -37.89 25.50 9.25
N GLN A 520 -38.02 26.70 8.66
CA GLN A 520 -39.13 27.03 7.76
C GLN A 520 -39.14 26.17 6.49
N THR A 521 -38.00 25.89 5.86
CA THR A 521 -37.97 25.07 4.63
C THR A 521 -38.26 23.59 4.90
N TYR A 522 -38.04 23.13 6.14
CA TYR A 522 -38.49 21.81 6.60
C TYR A 522 -39.99 21.81 6.89
N ASN A 523 -40.56 22.92 7.39
CA ASN A 523 -42.01 23.10 7.47
C ASN A 523 -42.67 23.10 6.09
N ASP A 524 -42.05 23.73 5.09
CA ASP A 524 -42.55 23.68 3.72
C ASP A 524 -42.60 22.21 3.20
N LEU A 525 -41.61 21.38 3.53
CA LEU A 525 -41.65 19.93 3.24
C LEU A 525 -42.82 19.24 3.94
N LEU A 526 -43.02 19.50 5.24
CA LEU A 526 -44.10 18.92 6.02
C LEU A 526 -45.48 19.33 5.51
N ASP A 527 -45.66 20.60 5.15
CA ASP A 527 -46.88 21.15 4.55
C ASP A 527 -47.23 20.41 3.25
N HIS A 528 -46.25 20.19 2.36
CA HIS A 528 -46.46 19.42 1.13
C HIS A 528 -46.79 17.95 1.37
N LEU A 529 -46.35 17.40 2.50
CA LEU A 529 -46.66 16.05 2.93
C LEU A 529 -48.00 15.96 3.67
N GLY A 530 -48.62 17.09 3.99
CA GLY A 530 -49.85 17.18 4.78
C GLY A 530 -49.62 16.79 6.24
N LEU A 531 -48.48 17.20 6.79
CA LEU A 531 -48.07 16.98 8.18
C LEU A 531 -48.14 18.29 8.95
N GLY A 532 -47.98 18.20 10.27
CA GLY A 532 -47.92 19.37 11.15
C GLY A 532 -46.69 20.25 10.93
N GLU A 533 -46.48 21.21 11.83
CA GLU A 533 -45.37 22.16 11.78
C GLU A 533 -44.32 21.86 12.87
N LEU A 534 -43.04 22.04 12.54
CA LEU A 534 -41.96 22.18 13.51
C LEU A 534 -42.07 23.56 14.16
N VAL A 535 -42.05 23.58 15.48
CA VAL A 535 -42.10 24.79 16.30
C VAL A 535 -41.05 24.75 17.39
N VAL A 536 -40.62 25.92 17.85
CA VAL A 536 -39.68 26.04 18.97
C VAL A 536 -40.46 26.18 20.26
N GLU A 537 -40.39 25.17 21.12
CA GLU A 537 -41.03 25.14 22.44
C GLU A 537 -39.99 24.80 23.52
N ASN A 538 -39.93 25.61 24.60
CA ASN A 538 -38.97 25.43 25.70
C ASN A 538 -37.53 25.21 25.21
N ASP A 539 -37.12 26.01 24.23
CA ASP A 539 -35.79 25.98 23.63
C ASP A 539 -35.45 24.71 22.82
N LYS A 540 -36.46 23.91 22.46
CA LYS A 540 -36.32 22.70 21.63
C LYS A 540 -37.22 22.76 20.41
N ILE A 541 -36.77 22.15 19.32
CA ILE A 541 -37.60 21.95 18.13
C ILE A 541 -38.49 20.74 18.36
N VAL A 542 -39.81 20.94 18.27
CA VAL A 542 -40.82 19.89 18.43
C VAL A 542 -41.77 19.88 17.25
N LEU A 543 -42.27 18.71 16.88
CA LEU A 543 -43.30 18.58 15.85
C LEU A 543 -44.70 18.74 16.47
N ARG A 544 -45.44 19.73 16.02
CA ARG A 544 -46.85 19.96 16.38
C ARG A 544 -47.75 19.47 15.25
N TYR A 545 -48.52 18.41 15.51
CA TYR A 545 -49.49 17.87 14.55
C TYR A 545 -50.66 18.83 14.31
N ASP A 546 -51.26 18.75 13.11
CA ASP A 546 -52.50 19.45 12.81
C ASP A 546 -53.68 18.92 13.64
N LYS A 547 -54.79 19.66 13.68
CA LYS A 547 -55.96 19.32 14.51
C LYS A 547 -56.61 17.97 14.14
N ASP A 548 -56.24 17.36 13.02
CA ASP A 548 -56.72 16.05 12.56
C ASP A 548 -55.76 14.90 12.95
N GLY A 549 -54.61 15.18 13.59
CA GLY A 549 -53.74 14.17 14.20
C GLY A 549 -53.22 13.10 13.24
N ARG A 550 -53.07 13.42 11.95
CA ARG A 550 -52.70 12.40 10.95
C ARG A 550 -51.21 12.10 11.02
N TYR A 551 -50.87 11.00 11.69
CA TYR A 551 -49.60 10.32 11.46
C TYR A 551 -49.57 9.81 10.01
N LYS A 552 -48.47 10.03 9.29
CA LYS A 552 -48.25 9.41 7.99
C LYS A 552 -47.22 8.33 8.21
N GLU A 553 -47.57 7.06 7.98
CA GLU A 553 -46.72 5.88 8.27
C GLU A 553 -45.27 6.00 7.73
N ASN A 554 -45.07 6.85 6.72
CA ASN A 554 -43.80 7.06 6.04
C ASN A 554 -43.01 8.29 6.52
N VAL A 555 -43.46 9.03 7.53
CA VAL A 555 -42.69 10.15 8.10
C VAL A 555 -42.68 10.05 9.63
N VAL A 556 -41.49 9.88 10.19
CA VAL A 556 -41.27 9.65 11.62
C VAL A 556 -40.43 10.78 12.19
N PHE A 557 -40.81 11.28 13.37
CA PHE A 557 -40.02 12.28 14.10
C PHE A 557 -39.35 11.62 15.30
N LEU A 558 -38.02 11.60 15.33
CA LEU A 558 -37.22 11.01 16.42
C LEU A 558 -36.42 12.10 17.14
N PRO A 559 -36.75 12.46 18.39
CA PRO A 559 -35.96 13.42 19.14
C PRO A 559 -34.56 12.87 19.45
N PHE A 560 -33.54 13.72 19.35
CA PHE A 560 -32.18 13.35 19.72
C PHE A 560 -31.88 13.75 21.18
N GLN A 561 -31.38 12.80 21.98
CA GLN A 561 -30.83 13.06 23.32
C GLN A 561 -29.35 12.71 23.36
N ASP A 562 -29.03 11.49 22.93
CA ASP A 562 -27.69 10.96 22.73
C ASP A 562 -27.71 9.83 21.69
N ALA A 563 -26.54 9.31 21.33
CA ALA A 563 -26.39 8.25 20.34
C ALA A 563 -27.07 6.94 20.78
N ALA A 564 -27.11 6.63 22.08
CA ALA A 564 -27.71 5.39 22.58
C ALA A 564 -29.23 5.42 22.46
N ASN A 565 -29.87 6.53 22.82
CA ASN A 565 -31.30 6.72 22.65
C ASN A 565 -31.71 6.69 21.17
N LEU A 566 -30.96 7.35 20.29
CA LEU A 566 -31.26 7.31 18.86
C LEU A 566 -31.09 5.89 18.27
N THR A 567 -30.09 5.14 18.74
CA THR A 567 -29.89 3.72 18.38
C THR A 567 -31.12 2.89 18.76
N GLU A 568 -31.62 3.04 19.98
CA GLU A 568 -32.82 2.33 20.45
C GLU A 568 -34.06 2.69 19.62
N SER A 569 -34.32 3.98 19.38
CA SER A 569 -35.47 4.40 18.57
C SER A 569 -35.40 3.93 17.11
N LEU A 570 -34.20 3.86 16.52
CA LEU A 570 -34.02 3.29 15.19
C LEU A 570 -34.26 1.78 15.19
N LEU A 571 -33.86 1.05 16.24
CA LEU A 571 -34.19 -0.38 16.37
C LEU A 571 -35.70 -0.61 16.47
N GLU A 572 -36.42 0.19 17.26
CA GLU A 572 -37.88 0.13 17.34
C GLU A 572 -38.54 0.44 15.98
N LEU A 573 -38.01 1.44 15.25
CA LEU A 573 -38.48 1.77 13.90
C LEU A 573 -38.36 0.58 12.94
N LEU A 574 -37.21 -0.11 12.97
CA LEU A 574 -36.94 -1.25 12.11
C LEU A 574 -37.76 -2.49 12.48
N ARG A 575 -38.20 -2.61 13.74
CA ARG A 575 -39.12 -3.66 14.21
C ARG A 575 -40.59 -3.35 13.91
N GLY A 576 -40.90 -2.13 13.45
CA GLY A 576 -42.28 -1.67 13.30
C GLY A 576 -42.99 -1.44 14.64
N GLU A 577 -42.22 -1.17 15.70
CA GLU A 577 -42.71 -0.89 17.05
C GLU A 577 -43.04 0.61 17.23
N LEU A 578 -42.61 1.45 16.29
CA LEU A 578 -43.02 2.85 16.20
C LEU A 578 -44.22 3.01 15.25
N PRO A 579 -45.22 3.84 15.63
CA PRO A 579 -46.44 4.07 14.87
C PRO A 579 -46.21 4.72 13.50
#